data_AF-A0A443S8E1-F1
#
_entry.id   AF-A0A443S8E1-F1
#
_cell.length_a   1.000
_cell.length_b   1.000
_cell.length_c   1.000
_cell.angle_alpha   90.00
_cell.angle_beta   90.00
_cell.angle_gamma   90.00
#
_symmetry.space_group_name_H-M   'P 1'
#
loop_
_entity.id
_entity.type
_entity.pdbx_description
1 polymer ?
#
loop_
_entity_poly.entity_id
_entity_poly.type
_entity_poly.pdbx_seq_one_letter_code
_entity_poly.pdbx_strand_id
1 'polypeptide(L)'
;MNKFANVSHQETYFLKTHHLLSSETYTDITIACKDGKTRGNRLILAIYSNFLDDIFKDTIAVSKNSSYCEADGGINMPDVFVKDMKCLLNILSNTSTTLELNSNCVTGVKNVANQLQIDLIFKKIADDVFKIYAIPQKIDDTMKKMPLIENETRVTGVRPSQVNDVDVRNVLRTSSSIDIMFFRT
;
A
#
# COMPACT_ATOMS: atom_id res chain seq x y z
N MET A 1 1.66 13.76 15.76
CA MET A 1 0.22 13.71 16.05
C MET A 1 -0.28 12.30 15.80
N ASN A 2 -0.88 11.64 16.80
CA ASN A 2 -1.51 10.34 16.59
C ASN A 2 -2.94 10.57 16.07
N LYS A 3 -3.23 10.11 14.84
CA LYS A 3 -4.54 10.33 14.20
C LYS A 3 -5.63 9.39 14.76
N PHE A 4 -5.24 8.40 15.56
CA PHE A 4 -6.14 7.39 16.11
C PHE A 4 -6.51 7.70 17.55
N ALA A 5 -7.79 7.49 17.87
CA ALA A 5 -8.33 7.69 19.22
C ALA A 5 -7.72 6.73 20.25
N ASN A 6 -7.38 5.51 19.85
CA ASN A 6 -6.68 4.50 20.66
C ASN A 6 -6.14 3.37 19.75
N VAL A 7 -5.41 2.42 20.35
CA VAL A 7 -4.80 1.27 19.64
C VAL A 7 -5.87 0.38 18.99
N SER A 8 -6.98 0.09 19.68
CA SER A 8 -8.07 -0.73 19.12
C SER A 8 -8.73 -0.08 17.88
N HIS A 9 -8.87 1.25 17.89
CA HIS A 9 -9.36 2.01 16.73
C HIS A 9 -8.37 1.91 15.56
N GLN A 10 -7.08 2.01 15.83
CA GLN A 10 -6.03 1.82 14.83
C GLN A 10 -6.09 0.41 14.21
N GLU A 11 -6.15 -0.64 15.04
CA GLU A 11 -6.25 -2.03 14.59
C GLU A 11 -7.50 -2.26 13.76
N THR A 12 -8.66 -1.79 14.23
CA THR A 12 -9.94 -1.90 13.52
C THR A 12 -9.89 -1.20 12.18
N TYR A 13 -9.28 -0.01 12.11
CA TYR A 13 -9.10 0.73 10.88
C TYR A 13 -8.27 -0.07 9.88
N PHE A 14 -7.09 -0.56 10.27
CA PHE A 14 -6.25 -1.33 9.37
C PHE A 14 -6.89 -2.64 8.93
N LEU A 15 -7.61 -3.33 9.82
CA LEU A 15 -8.33 -4.56 9.49
C LEU A 15 -9.44 -4.31 8.45
N LYS A 16 -10.22 -3.24 8.63
CA LYS A 16 -11.27 -2.87 7.66
C LYS A 16 -10.67 -2.43 6.33
N THR A 17 -9.61 -1.63 6.34
CA THR A 17 -8.91 -1.21 5.13
C THR A 17 -8.34 -2.42 4.39
N HIS A 18 -7.70 -3.36 5.10
CA HIS A 18 -7.23 -4.60 4.50
C HIS A 18 -8.38 -5.38 3.85
N HIS A 19 -9.51 -5.54 4.55
CA HIS A 19 -10.66 -6.25 4.00
C HIS A 19 -11.21 -5.59 2.73
N LEU A 20 -11.28 -4.25 2.69
CA LEU A 20 -11.72 -3.52 1.51
C LEU A 20 -10.75 -3.72 0.33
N LEU A 21 -9.45 -3.59 0.58
CA LEU A 21 -8.41 -3.73 -0.45
C LEU A 21 -8.28 -5.16 -0.98
N SER A 22 -8.59 -6.17 -0.16
CA SER A 22 -8.64 -7.57 -0.59
C SER A 22 -9.94 -7.95 -1.31
N SER A 23 -10.96 -7.08 -1.35
CA SER A 23 -12.24 -7.37 -1.99
C SER A 23 -12.25 -7.04 -3.48
N GLU A 24 -13.02 -7.78 -4.27
CA GLU A 24 -13.15 -7.54 -5.72
C GLU A 24 -13.71 -6.16 -6.07
N THR A 25 -14.44 -5.54 -5.13
CA THR A 25 -15.08 -4.23 -5.25
C THR A 25 -14.09 -3.10 -5.57
N TYR A 26 -12.83 -3.22 -5.14
CA TYR A 26 -11.80 -2.19 -5.33
C TYR A 26 -10.80 -2.55 -6.43
N THR A 27 -11.15 -3.44 -7.35
CA THR A 27 -10.32 -3.72 -8.52
C THR A 27 -10.57 -2.68 -9.62
N ASP A 28 -9.65 -1.74 -9.78
CA ASP A 28 -9.78 -0.56 -10.64
C ASP A 28 -8.86 -0.59 -11.88
N ILE A 29 -8.07 -1.65 -12.05
CA ILE A 29 -7.22 -1.84 -13.22
C ILE A 29 -7.39 -3.24 -13.82
N THR A 30 -7.39 -3.29 -15.15
CA THR A 30 -7.33 -4.54 -15.91
C THR A 30 -5.91 -4.77 -16.38
N ILE A 31 -5.40 -5.97 -16.19
CA ILE A 31 -4.09 -6.40 -16.66
C ILE A 31 -4.33 -7.42 -17.76
N ALA A 32 -3.94 -7.08 -18.99
CA ALA A 32 -3.95 -8.00 -20.12
C ALA A 32 -2.68 -8.85 -20.07
N CYS A 33 -2.84 -10.16 -19.97
CA CYS A 33 -1.78 -11.15 -19.94
C CYS A 33 -1.78 -11.96 -21.23
N LYS A 34 -0.74 -12.78 -21.42
CA LYS A 34 -0.57 -13.66 -22.59
C LYS A 34 -1.79 -14.53 -22.90
N ASP A 35 -2.39 -15.13 -21.88
CA ASP A 35 -3.46 -16.14 -21.97
C ASP A 35 -4.81 -15.65 -21.40
N GLY A 36 -4.98 -14.35 -21.18
CA GLY A 36 -6.24 -13.79 -20.72
C GLY A 36 -6.11 -12.44 -20.02
N LYS A 37 -7.12 -12.06 -19.25
CA LYS A 37 -7.13 -10.82 -18.47
C LYS A 37 -7.32 -11.11 -16.99
N THR A 38 -6.72 -10.28 -16.15
CA THR A 38 -6.98 -10.28 -14.71
C THR A 38 -7.18 -8.86 -14.20
N ARG A 39 -7.71 -8.70 -12.98
CA ARG A 39 -7.98 -7.40 -12.39
C ARG A 39 -7.14 -7.24 -11.14
N GLY A 40 -6.68 -6.01 -10.91
CA GLY A 40 -5.89 -5.64 -9.74
C GLY A 40 -6.37 -4.33 -9.14
N ASN A 41 -5.72 -3.93 -8.05
CA ASN A 41 -5.95 -2.65 -7.38
C ASN A 41 -4.70 -1.76 -7.58
N ARG A 42 -4.88 -0.57 -8.18
CA ARG A 42 -3.80 0.37 -8.47
C ARG A 42 -3.08 0.83 -7.20
N LEU A 43 -3.82 1.06 -6.11
CA LEU A 43 -3.23 1.48 -4.83
C LEU A 43 -2.30 0.41 -4.26
N ILE A 44 -2.71 -0.87 -4.25
CA ILE A 44 -1.85 -1.97 -3.82
C ILE A 44 -0.60 -2.02 -4.70
N LEU A 45 -0.77 -2.00 -6.02
CA LEU A 45 0.37 -2.04 -6.95
C LEU A 45 1.34 -0.88 -6.75
N ALA A 46 0.83 0.34 -6.55
CA ALA A 46 1.64 1.53 -6.27
C ALA A 46 2.40 1.45 -4.93
N ILE A 47 1.80 0.86 -3.89
CA ILE A 47 2.48 0.65 -2.60
C ILE A 47 3.73 -0.21 -2.76
N TYR A 48 3.73 -1.16 -3.69
CA TYR A 48 4.82 -2.13 -3.88
C TYR A 48 5.72 -1.83 -5.08
N SER A 49 5.42 -0.82 -5.88
CA SER A 49 6.20 -0.44 -7.07
C SER A 49 6.15 1.06 -7.30
N ASN A 50 7.30 1.73 -7.13
CA ASN A 50 7.45 3.15 -7.48
C ASN A 50 7.21 3.39 -8.98
N PHE A 51 7.62 2.43 -9.82
CA PHE A 51 7.38 2.49 -11.27
C PHE A 51 5.88 2.58 -11.58
N LEU A 52 5.06 1.75 -10.93
CA LEU A 52 3.61 1.79 -11.13
C LEU A 52 2.96 3.02 -10.47
N ASP A 53 3.47 3.44 -9.30
CA ASP A 53 3.01 4.68 -8.65
C ASP A 53 3.19 5.90 -9.57
N ASP A 54 4.38 6.04 -10.19
CA ASP A 54 4.67 7.11 -11.15
C ASP A 54 3.74 7.04 -12.37
N ILE A 55 3.58 5.87 -12.98
CA ILE A 55 2.66 5.66 -14.12
C ILE A 55 1.23 6.08 -13.77
N PHE A 56 0.74 5.67 -12.60
CA PHE A 56 -0.64 5.95 -12.21
C PHE A 56 -0.86 7.43 -11.86
N LYS A 57 0.14 8.09 -11.27
CA LYS A 57 0.11 9.54 -11.01
C LYS A 57 0.04 10.36 -12.30
N ASP A 58 0.88 10.02 -13.27
CA ASP A 58 0.91 10.71 -14.57
C ASP A 58 -0.42 10.53 -15.34
N THR A 59 -1.02 9.35 -15.26
CA THR A 59 -2.30 9.04 -15.92
C THR A 59 -3.46 9.86 -15.32
N ILE A 60 -3.46 10.10 -14.00
CA ILE A 60 -4.47 10.93 -13.33
C ILE A 60 -4.30 12.42 -13.70
N ALA A 61 -3.07 12.87 -13.94
CA ALA A 61 -2.80 14.24 -14.37
C ALA A 61 -3.34 14.53 -15.79
N VAL A 62 -3.28 13.55 -16.70
CA VAL A 62 -3.79 13.68 -18.08
C VAL A 62 -5.32 13.58 -18.14
N SER A 63 -5.95 12.81 -17.24
CA SER A 63 -7.39 12.55 -17.21
C SER A 63 -8.27 13.76 -16.86
N LYS A 64 -7.71 14.89 -16.38
CA LYS A 64 -8.52 16.07 -16.04
C LYS A 64 -9.11 16.81 -17.25
N ASN A 65 -8.71 16.45 -18.48
CA ASN A 65 -9.10 17.16 -19.71
C ASN A 65 -9.90 16.31 -20.72
N SER A 66 -10.19 15.03 -20.46
CA SER A 66 -10.97 14.21 -21.40
C SER A 66 -12.24 13.67 -20.73
N SER A 67 -13.35 14.36 -20.99
CA SER A 67 -14.68 13.81 -20.72
C SER A 67 -14.90 12.57 -21.58
N TYR A 68 -15.18 11.44 -20.95
CA TYR A 68 -15.64 10.20 -21.58
C TYR A 68 -14.72 9.58 -22.64
N CYS A 69 -13.87 8.65 -22.22
CA CYS A 69 -13.53 7.46 -23.01
C CYS A 69 -13.33 6.29 -22.05
N GLU A 70 -13.89 5.15 -22.41
CA GLU A 70 -13.96 3.92 -21.63
C GLU A 70 -12.58 3.52 -21.08
N ALA A 71 -12.56 3.04 -19.84
CA ALA A 71 -11.37 2.72 -19.08
C ALA A 71 -10.62 1.49 -19.62
N ASP A 72 -10.05 1.61 -20.82
CA ASP A 72 -9.03 0.70 -21.36
C ASP A 72 -7.63 1.04 -20.81
N GLY A 73 -7.58 1.75 -19.66
CA GLY A 73 -6.38 2.10 -18.90
C GLY A 73 -5.84 0.89 -18.13
N GLY A 74 -5.50 -0.16 -18.87
CA GLY A 74 -4.91 -1.39 -18.37
C GLY A 74 -3.41 -1.50 -18.61
N ILE A 75 -2.77 -2.43 -17.92
CA ILE A 75 -1.37 -2.80 -18.17
C ILE A 75 -1.36 -3.99 -19.14
N ASN A 76 -0.54 -3.95 -20.18
CA ASN A 76 -0.38 -5.07 -21.10
C ASN A 76 0.95 -5.81 -20.82
N MET A 77 0.87 -7.11 -20.57
CA MET A 77 1.97 -7.99 -20.18
C MET A 77 1.94 -9.24 -21.09
N PRO A 78 2.33 -9.11 -22.36
CA PRO A 78 2.17 -10.17 -23.38
C PRO A 78 3.01 -11.43 -23.08
N ASP A 79 4.04 -11.32 -22.25
CA ASP A 79 4.94 -12.43 -21.88
C ASP A 79 4.61 -13.06 -20.52
N VAL A 80 3.52 -12.63 -19.87
CA VAL A 80 3.11 -13.09 -18.54
C VAL A 80 1.83 -13.90 -18.62
N PHE A 81 1.78 -15.04 -17.94
CA PHE A 81 0.55 -15.82 -17.79
C PHE A 81 -0.34 -15.26 -16.68
N VAL A 82 -1.67 -15.34 -16.85
CA VAL A 82 -2.68 -14.92 -15.87
C VAL A 82 -2.45 -15.60 -14.52
N LYS A 83 -2.06 -16.88 -14.52
CA LYS A 83 -1.77 -17.64 -13.30
C LYS A 83 -0.69 -16.96 -12.45
N ASP A 84 0.41 -16.55 -13.08
CA ASP A 84 1.56 -15.95 -12.38
C ASP A 84 1.22 -14.54 -11.89
N MET A 85 0.49 -13.76 -12.69
CA MET A 85 0.00 -12.45 -12.28
C MET A 85 -0.97 -12.54 -11.09
N LYS A 86 -1.95 -13.46 -11.12
CA LYS A 86 -2.85 -13.70 -9.98
C LYS A 86 -2.09 -14.11 -8.73
N CYS A 87 -1.05 -14.92 -8.90
CA CYS A 87 -0.21 -15.35 -7.80
C CYS A 87 0.53 -14.17 -7.16
N LEU A 88 1.10 -13.29 -7.98
CA LEU A 88 1.70 -12.04 -7.51
C LEU A 88 0.66 -11.15 -6.80
N LEU A 89 -0.50 -10.90 -7.39
CA LEU A 89 -1.55 -10.08 -6.78
C LEU A 89 -2.00 -10.65 -5.42
N ASN A 90 -2.07 -11.98 -5.28
CA ASN A 90 -2.35 -12.62 -4.00
C ASN A 90 -1.25 -12.39 -2.97
N ILE A 91 0.03 -12.35 -3.38
CA ILE A 91 1.15 -12.02 -2.48
C ILE A 91 1.03 -10.56 -2.00
N LEU A 92 0.66 -9.64 -2.88
CA LEU A 92 0.54 -8.21 -2.54
C LEU A 92 -0.66 -7.90 -1.63
N SER A 93 -1.77 -8.61 -1.84
CA SER A 93 -3.00 -8.44 -1.06
C SER A 93 -2.96 -9.10 0.32
N ASN A 94 -2.07 -10.08 0.53
CA ASN A 94 -1.97 -10.84 1.76
C ASN A 94 -0.74 -10.40 2.56
N THR A 95 -0.90 -9.31 3.30
CA THR A 95 0.17 -8.78 4.16
C THR A 95 0.50 -9.71 5.35
N SER A 96 -0.43 -10.60 5.72
CA SER A 96 -0.33 -11.46 6.92
C SER A 96 -0.24 -12.96 6.61
N THR A 97 -0.84 -13.43 5.52
CA THR A 97 -0.86 -14.85 5.14
C THR A 97 0.16 -15.13 4.06
N THR A 98 1.02 -16.09 4.34
CA THR A 98 2.20 -16.35 3.52
C THR A 98 1.87 -17.35 2.45
N LEU A 99 2.09 -16.99 1.20
CA LEU A 99 1.81 -17.90 0.09
C LEU A 99 2.96 -18.90 -0.05
N GLU A 100 2.63 -20.17 0.10
CA GLU A 100 3.55 -21.28 -0.13
C GLU A 100 3.46 -21.69 -1.60
N LEU A 101 4.56 -21.55 -2.32
CA LEU A 101 4.63 -21.88 -3.74
C LEU A 101 5.66 -22.96 -4.01
N ASN A 102 5.32 -23.82 -4.98
CA ASN A 102 6.24 -24.76 -5.58
C ASN A 102 7.25 -24.02 -6.49
N SER A 103 8.48 -24.52 -6.63
CA SER A 103 9.56 -23.99 -7.46
C SER A 103 9.13 -23.64 -8.89
N ASN A 104 8.24 -24.44 -9.49
CA ASN A 104 7.67 -24.18 -10.81
C ASN A 104 6.87 -22.86 -10.89
N CYS A 105 6.16 -22.49 -9.82
CA CYS A 105 5.38 -21.25 -9.75
C CYS A 105 6.26 -20.04 -9.39
N VAL A 106 7.35 -20.26 -8.67
CA VAL A 106 8.26 -19.19 -8.21
C VAL A 106 8.88 -18.44 -9.38
N THR A 107 9.29 -19.15 -10.43
CA THR A 107 9.94 -18.54 -11.60
C THR A 107 9.00 -17.58 -12.33
N GLY A 108 7.74 -17.98 -12.52
CA GLY A 108 6.71 -17.12 -13.13
C GLY A 108 6.48 -15.86 -12.30
N VAL A 109 6.21 -16.02 -11.00
CA VAL A 109 6.01 -14.89 -10.08
C VAL A 109 7.21 -13.93 -10.06
N LYS A 110 8.43 -14.46 -10.03
CA LYS A 110 9.66 -13.65 -10.07
C LYS A 110 9.75 -12.84 -11.36
N ASN A 111 9.42 -13.43 -12.51
CA ASN A 111 9.44 -12.74 -13.79
C ASN A 111 8.44 -11.57 -13.81
N VAL A 112 7.22 -11.79 -13.32
CA VAL A 112 6.21 -10.72 -13.25
C VAL A 112 6.66 -9.61 -12.30
N ALA A 113 7.15 -9.97 -11.12
CA ALA A 113 7.62 -9.00 -10.13
C ALA A 113 8.75 -8.12 -10.68
N ASN A 114 9.71 -8.73 -11.41
CA ASN A 114 10.79 -7.98 -12.06
C ASN A 114 10.27 -6.99 -13.10
N GLN A 115 9.32 -7.40 -13.95
CA GLN A 115 8.74 -6.51 -14.97
C GLN A 115 7.98 -5.34 -14.34
N LEU A 116 7.34 -5.56 -13.20
CA LEU A 116 6.63 -4.52 -12.45
C LEU A 116 7.50 -3.77 -11.44
N GLN A 117 8.81 -4.08 -11.36
CA GLN A 117 9.74 -3.52 -10.37
C GLN A 117 9.25 -3.66 -8.92
N ILE A 118 8.75 -4.85 -8.58
CA ILE A 118 8.30 -5.22 -7.24
C ILE A 118 9.36 -6.08 -6.57
N ASP A 119 9.81 -5.66 -5.40
CA ASP A 119 10.77 -6.40 -4.59
C ASP A 119 10.08 -7.52 -3.80
N LEU A 120 10.58 -8.75 -3.97
CA LEU A 120 10.09 -9.93 -3.28
C LEU A 120 11.19 -10.60 -2.46
N ILE A 121 10.84 -11.06 -1.26
CA ILE A 121 11.68 -11.92 -0.41
C ILE A 121 11.21 -13.36 -0.55
N PHE A 122 12.14 -14.26 -0.89
CA PHE A 122 11.89 -15.70 -1.00
C PHE A 122 12.61 -16.42 0.15
N LYS A 123 11.85 -17.19 0.95
CA LYS A 123 12.38 -18.02 2.02
C LYS A 123 12.02 -19.48 1.75
N LYS A 124 13.01 -20.32 1.45
CA LYS A 124 12.80 -21.77 1.31
C LYS A 124 12.41 -22.36 2.67
N ILE A 125 11.34 -23.16 2.70
CA ILE A 125 10.86 -23.84 3.92
C ILE A 125 10.98 -25.36 3.85
N ALA A 126 10.86 -25.93 2.65
CA ALA A 126 11.07 -27.34 2.37
C ALA A 126 11.64 -27.49 0.95
N ASP A 127 11.95 -28.72 0.54
CA ASP A 127 12.34 -28.97 -0.84
C ASP A 127 11.22 -28.57 -1.81
N ASP A 128 11.59 -27.77 -2.80
CA ASP A 128 10.70 -27.13 -3.75
C ASP A 128 9.60 -26.22 -3.17
N VAL A 129 9.56 -25.92 -1.87
CA VAL A 129 8.54 -25.05 -1.27
C VAL A 129 9.15 -23.74 -0.76
N PHE A 130 8.60 -22.62 -1.23
CA PHE A 130 9.04 -21.27 -0.92
C PHE A 130 7.93 -20.45 -0.29
N LYS A 131 8.30 -19.71 0.74
CA LYS A 131 7.50 -18.70 1.42
C LYS A 131 7.88 -17.33 0.85
N ILE A 132 6.92 -16.60 0.32
CA ILE A 132 7.17 -15.37 -0.45
C ILE A 132 6.48 -14.17 0.22
N TYR A 133 7.17 -13.04 0.24
CA TYR A 133 6.67 -11.77 0.77
C TYR A 133 7.01 -10.63 -0.19
N ALA A 134 6.14 -9.63 -0.29
CA ALA A 134 6.45 -8.39 -0.99
C ALA A 134 6.96 -7.32 -0.01
N ILE A 135 7.88 -6.49 -0.49
CA ILE A 135 8.41 -5.36 0.28
C ILE A 135 7.71 -4.08 -0.21
N PRO A 136 6.93 -3.40 0.65
CA PRO A 136 6.36 -2.10 0.29
C PRO A 136 7.49 -1.11 -0.02
N GLN A 137 7.34 -0.38 -1.12
CA GLN A 137 8.24 0.72 -1.43
C GLN A 137 7.90 1.91 -0.54
N LYS A 138 8.92 2.66 -0.13
CA LYS A 138 8.69 3.92 0.59
C LYS A 138 7.98 4.86 -0.37
N ILE A 139 6.70 5.14 -0.12
CA ILE A 139 5.98 6.23 -0.79
C ILE A 139 6.82 7.48 -0.52
N ASP A 140 7.40 8.02 -1.58
CA ASP A 140 8.42 9.05 -1.48
C ASP A 140 7.90 10.22 -0.62
N ASP A 141 8.76 10.72 0.27
CA ASP A 141 8.49 11.79 1.25
C ASP A 141 8.30 13.16 0.54
N THR A 142 7.88 13.18 -0.72
CA THR A 142 7.74 14.36 -1.58
C THR A 142 6.67 15.35 -1.11
N MET A 143 5.88 15.03 -0.07
CA MET A 143 5.06 16.01 0.66
C MET A 143 5.82 16.77 1.77
N LYS A 144 7.10 16.48 2.04
CA LYS A 144 7.94 17.27 2.98
C LYS A 144 8.56 18.54 2.38
N LYS A 145 8.27 18.87 1.11
CA LYS A 145 8.66 20.14 0.48
C LYS A 145 7.47 20.86 -0.13
N MET A 146 6.44 21.15 0.68
CA MET A 146 5.69 22.38 0.45
C MET A 146 6.44 23.50 1.18
N PRO A 147 6.91 24.55 0.47
CA PRO A 147 7.45 25.72 1.15
C PRO A 147 6.34 26.30 2.03
N LEU A 148 6.66 26.49 3.32
CA LEU A 148 5.89 27.36 4.18
C LEU A 148 5.85 28.72 3.50
N ILE A 149 4.69 29.11 3.00
CA ILE A 149 4.42 30.48 2.63
C ILE A 149 4.48 31.27 3.94
N GLU A 150 5.61 31.91 4.19
CA GLU A 150 5.73 32.97 5.20
C GLU A 150 4.88 34.15 4.73
N ASN A 151 3.61 34.15 5.12
CA ASN A 151 2.85 35.39 5.14
C ASN A 151 3.23 36.13 6.42
N GLU A 152 4.26 36.97 6.32
CA GLU A 152 4.44 38.09 7.23
C GLU A 152 3.21 39.00 7.13
N THR A 153 2.32 38.91 8.12
CA THR A 153 1.38 40.00 8.40
C THR A 153 1.68 40.52 9.80
N ARG A 154 2.55 41.53 9.87
CA ARG A 154 2.61 42.45 10.99
C ARG A 154 1.26 43.15 11.13
N VAL A 155 0.50 42.84 12.17
CA VAL A 155 -0.39 43.83 12.82
C VAL A 155 -0.34 43.63 14.34
N THR A 156 -0.08 44.74 15.01
CA THR A 156 0.06 44.97 16.45
C THR A 156 -1.21 44.73 17.25
N GLY A 157 -1.05 44.18 18.46
CA GLY A 157 -1.73 44.73 19.65
C GLY A 157 -2.72 43.84 20.41
N VAL A 158 -2.46 43.76 21.72
CA VAL A 158 -3.41 43.64 22.86
C VAL A 158 -3.72 42.21 23.40
N ARG A 159 -3.16 41.93 24.59
CA ARG A 159 -3.58 40.94 25.64
C ARG A 159 -4.88 41.43 26.33
N PRO A 160 -5.65 40.65 27.14
CA PRO A 160 -5.16 39.57 28.03
C PRO A 160 -6.12 38.40 28.40
N SER A 161 -5.55 37.42 29.13
CA SER A 161 -6.08 36.76 30.36
C SER A 161 -6.94 35.47 30.36
N GLN A 162 -6.41 34.47 31.11
CA GLN A 162 -7.07 33.54 32.08
C GLN A 162 -7.84 32.32 31.47
N VAL A 163 -7.91 31.07 31.97
CA VAL A 163 -7.55 30.38 33.25
C VAL A 163 -7.92 28.86 33.18
N ASN A 164 -7.25 28.03 33.99
CA ASN A 164 -7.53 26.66 34.52
C ASN A 164 -7.51 25.40 33.62
N ASP A 165 -6.66 24.39 33.87
CA ASP A 165 -6.57 23.36 34.95
C ASP A 165 -7.54 22.18 34.75
N VAL A 166 -7.00 20.96 34.66
CA VAL A 166 -7.26 19.79 35.54
C VAL A 166 -6.59 18.53 34.94
N ASP A 167 -5.69 17.97 35.74
CA ASP A 167 -5.00 16.68 35.66
C ASP A 167 -5.85 15.57 36.30
N VAL A 168 -5.97 14.39 35.67
CA VAL A 168 -6.36 13.16 36.39
C VAL A 168 -5.59 11.96 35.84
N ARG A 169 -4.69 11.46 36.69
CA ARG A 169 -3.95 10.20 36.57
C ARG A 169 -4.75 9.00 37.08
N ASN A 170 -4.27 7.82 36.66
CA ASN A 170 -4.51 6.45 37.18
C ASN A 170 -5.79 5.77 36.65
N VAL A 171 -5.81 4.50 36.20
CA VAL A 171 -5.31 3.28 36.85
C VAL A 171 -5.09 2.13 35.83
N LEU A 172 -3.90 1.52 35.89
CA LEU A 172 -3.45 0.11 35.73
C LEU A 172 -4.15 -0.92 34.80
N ARG A 173 -3.27 -1.58 34.00
CA ARG A 173 -3.08 -3.03 33.72
C ARG A 173 -4.33 -3.84 33.28
N THR A 174 -4.31 -4.53 32.14
CA THR A 174 -3.63 -5.82 31.95
C THR A 174 -3.26 -6.13 30.49
N SER A 175 -2.27 -7.03 30.35
CA SER A 175 -1.57 -7.48 29.15
C SER A 175 -2.38 -8.31 28.14
N SER A 176 -2.09 -8.12 26.86
CA SER A 176 -1.82 -9.21 25.91
C SER A 176 -0.98 -8.67 24.73
N SER A 177 0.25 -9.16 24.64
CA SER A 177 1.21 -8.77 23.61
C SER A 177 0.80 -9.33 22.24
N ILE A 178 0.68 -8.46 21.25
CA ILE A 178 0.78 -8.82 19.83
C ILE A 178 2.05 -8.14 19.33
N ASP A 179 3.11 -8.93 19.14
CA ASP A 179 4.37 -8.48 18.57
C ASP A 179 4.16 -8.12 17.09
N ILE A 180 4.01 -6.83 16.81
CA ILE A 180 4.17 -6.28 15.48
C ILE A 180 5.64 -5.89 15.35
N MET A 181 6.45 -6.76 14.71
CA MET A 181 7.82 -6.44 14.32
C MET A 181 7.82 -5.27 13.33
N PHE A 182 8.11 -4.07 13.83
CA PHE A 182 8.56 -2.96 13.00
C PHE A 182 10.06 -3.12 12.75
N PHE A 183 10.46 -3.31 11.50
CA PHE A 183 11.84 -3.09 11.09
C PHE A 183 12.16 -1.60 11.27
N ARG A 184 12.93 -1.27 12.32
CA ARG A 184 13.64 -0.01 12.44
C ARG A 184 14.94 -0.09 11.64
N THR A 185 15.14 0.87 10.75
CA THR A 185 16.47 1.41 10.42
C THR A 185 16.57 2.76 11.09
#